data_AF-A0A427AHQ0-F1
#
_entry.id   AF-A0A427AHQ0-F1
#
_cell.length_a   1.000
_cell.length_b   1.000
_cell.length_c   1.000
_cell.angle_alpha   90.00
_cell.angle_beta   90.00
_cell.angle_gamma   90.00
#
_symmetry.space_group_name_H-M   'P 1'
#
loop_
_entity.id
_entity.type
_entity.pdbx_description
1 polymer ?
#
loop_
_entity_poly.entity_id
_entity_poly.type
_entity_poly.pdbx_seq_one_letter_code
_entity_poly.pdbx_strand_id
1 'polypeptide(L)'
;MSELFFVDYESFFSLSFSQFIGLQSLVQRNEQLHGSEHVPSGGVALPFILVQTRPHATVEVEISEDMQLVHFDLNSTPFELHDDSYVLKAMGFCEREQHDGALEPCSGDGDCSSMIGIHRYHTWQPYRPSSMVRMITSPPKPGILKARVKNEH
;
A
#
# COMPACT_ATOMS: atom_id res chain seq x y z
N MET A 1 38.62 10.78 -7.07
CA MET A 1 38.00 10.28 -8.33
C MET A 1 36.50 10.29 -8.10
N SER A 2 35.72 10.77 -9.06
CA SER A 2 34.26 10.71 -9.04
C SER A 2 33.81 9.62 -10.00
N GLU A 3 33.16 8.57 -9.49
CA GLU A 3 32.54 7.57 -10.35
C GLU A 3 31.30 8.19 -11.02
N LEU A 4 31.37 8.35 -12.34
CA LEU A 4 30.22 8.70 -13.16
C LEU A 4 29.41 7.42 -13.35
N PHE A 5 28.35 7.27 -12.55
CA PHE A 5 27.35 6.22 -12.73
C PHE A 5 26.62 6.44 -14.07
N PHE A 6 27.10 5.74 -15.11
CA PHE A 6 26.43 5.72 -16.40
C PHE A 6 25.21 4.79 -16.30
N VAL A 7 24.02 5.39 -16.29
CA VAL A 7 22.78 4.63 -16.54
C VAL A 7 22.73 4.38 -18.06
N ASP A 8 22.80 3.12 -18.47
CA ASP A 8 22.66 2.77 -19.89
C ASP A 8 21.20 2.86 -20.38
N TYR A 9 21.03 2.84 -21.70
CA TYR A 9 19.72 2.99 -22.33
C TYR A 9 18.76 1.86 -21.96
N GLU A 10 19.24 0.63 -21.75
CA GLU A 10 18.41 -0.51 -21.36
C GLU A 10 17.91 -0.37 -19.92
N SER A 11 18.78 0.06 -19.00
CA SER A 11 18.44 0.35 -17.61
C SER A 11 17.44 1.51 -17.51
N PHE A 12 17.67 2.59 -18.25
CA PHE A 12 16.75 3.73 -18.31
C PHE A 12 15.39 3.36 -18.93
N PHE A 13 15.40 2.62 -20.04
CA PHE A 13 14.20 2.14 -20.72
C PHE A 13 13.39 1.19 -19.82
N SER A 14 14.06 0.25 -19.15
CA SER A 14 13.43 -0.68 -18.20
C SER A 14 12.76 0.04 -17.03
N LEU A 15 13.45 1.03 -16.42
CA LEU A 15 12.88 1.86 -15.36
C LEU A 15 11.65 2.66 -15.83
N SER A 16 11.75 3.31 -16.99
CA SER A 16 10.67 4.11 -17.59
C SER A 16 9.46 3.24 -17.98
N PHE A 17 9.70 2.09 -18.61
CA PHE A 17 8.66 1.13 -18.99
C PHE A 17 7.97 0.53 -17.75
N SER A 18 8.73 0.17 -16.72
CA SER A 18 8.20 -0.30 -15.43
C SER A 18 7.27 0.74 -14.79
N GLN A 19 7.69 2.01 -14.75
CA GLN A 19 6.84 3.11 -14.24
C GLN A 19 5.57 3.30 -15.09
N PHE A 20 5.69 3.28 -16.43
CA PHE A 20 4.53 3.39 -17.33
C PHE A 20 3.49 2.28 -17.11
N ILE A 21 3.92 1.02 -17.00
CA ILE A 21 3.03 -0.10 -16.69
C ILE A 21 2.37 0.09 -15.31
N GLY A 22 3.13 0.53 -14.30
CA GLY A 22 2.61 0.86 -12.97
C GLY A 22 1.50 1.92 -12.99
N LEU A 23 1.70 2.99 -13.75
CA LEU A 23 0.73 4.07 -13.93
C LEU A 23 -0.55 3.60 -14.64
N GLN A 24 -0.43 2.81 -15.72
CA GLN A 24 -1.59 2.27 -16.44
C GLN A 24 -2.44 1.36 -15.54
N SER A 25 -1.80 0.44 -14.81
CA SER A 25 -2.47 -0.45 -13.85
C SER A 25 -3.18 0.33 -12.73
N LEU A 26 -2.56 1.39 -12.19
CA LEU A 26 -3.18 2.24 -11.17
C LEU A 26 -4.42 2.98 -11.71
N VAL A 27 -4.34 3.57 -12.91
CA VAL A 27 -5.47 4.27 -13.54
C VAL A 27 -6.63 3.29 -13.78
N GLN A 28 -6.36 2.16 -14.41
CA GLN A 28 -7.38 1.13 -14.71
C GLN A 28 -8.09 0.63 -13.44
N ARG A 29 -7.34 0.44 -12.34
CA ARG A 29 -7.93 0.06 -11.04
C ARG A 29 -8.79 1.19 -10.45
N ASN A 30 -8.33 2.44 -10.55
CA ASN A 30 -9.09 3.59 -10.04
C ASN A 30 -10.42 3.76 -10.79
N GLU A 31 -10.41 3.64 -12.12
CA GLU A 31 -11.62 3.70 -12.95
C GLU A 31 -12.64 2.62 -12.57
N GLN A 32 -12.20 1.38 -12.31
CA GLN A 32 -13.06 0.31 -11.81
C GLN A 32 -13.69 0.64 -10.44
N LEU A 33 -12.93 1.26 -9.53
CA LEU A 33 -13.44 1.69 -8.23
C LEU A 33 -14.42 2.87 -8.33
N HIS A 34 -14.21 3.79 -9.27
CA HIS A 34 -15.15 4.89 -9.57
C HIS A 34 -16.48 4.41 -10.16
N GLY A 35 -16.51 3.22 -10.76
CA GLY A 35 -17.75 2.53 -11.17
C GLY A 35 -18.52 1.87 -10.02
N SER A 36 -18.00 1.90 -8.79
CA SER A 36 -18.62 1.30 -7.60
C SER A 36 -19.16 2.36 -6.64
N GLU A 37 -20.17 2.00 -5.83
CA GLU A 37 -20.73 2.89 -4.80
C GLU A 37 -19.75 3.18 -3.65
N HIS A 38 -18.59 2.50 -3.61
CA HIS A 38 -17.54 2.66 -2.61
C HIS A 38 -16.35 3.48 -3.16
N VAL A 39 -16.62 4.69 -3.64
CA VAL A 39 -15.56 5.66 -4.00
C VAL A 39 -14.78 6.04 -2.72
N PRO A 40 -13.46 5.82 -2.64
CA PRO A 40 -12.67 6.23 -1.48
C PRO A 40 -12.69 7.75 -1.33
N SER A 41 -13.07 8.27 -0.16
CA SER A 41 -13.21 9.71 0.10
C SER A 41 -11.86 10.42 0.34
N GLY A 42 -10.79 9.96 -0.30
CA GLY A 42 -9.43 10.49 -0.17
C GLY A 42 -8.41 9.68 -0.97
N GLY A 43 -7.30 10.33 -1.30
CA GLY A 43 -6.16 9.77 -2.04
C GLY A 43 -5.04 10.80 -2.15
N VAL A 44 -3.86 10.36 -2.62
CA VAL A 44 -2.71 11.23 -2.88
C VAL A 44 -2.49 11.28 -4.39
N ALA A 45 -2.32 12.48 -4.94
CA ALA A 45 -2.04 12.68 -6.37
C ALA A 45 -0.55 12.51 -6.68
N LEU A 46 -0.24 12.18 -7.92
CA LEU A 46 1.13 12.09 -8.45
C LEU A 46 1.60 13.44 -9.01
N PRO A 47 2.90 13.77 -8.95
CA PRO A 47 3.96 13.03 -8.27
C PRO A 47 3.94 13.27 -6.75
N PHE A 48 4.46 12.32 -5.97
CA PHE A 48 4.65 12.49 -4.53
C PHE A 48 5.91 11.78 -4.02
N ILE A 49 6.28 12.10 -2.77
CA ILE A 49 7.34 11.41 -2.04
C ILE A 49 6.83 11.03 -0.64
N LEU A 50 7.22 9.86 -0.15
CA LEU A 50 6.76 9.29 1.12
C LEU A 50 7.94 9.19 2.08
N VAL A 51 7.85 9.92 3.20
CA VAL A 51 8.78 9.77 4.33
C VAL A 51 8.24 8.69 5.26
N GLN A 52 8.95 7.57 5.39
CA GLN A 52 8.59 6.47 6.28
C GLN A 52 9.52 6.46 7.50
N THR A 53 8.96 6.47 8.71
CA THR A 53 9.72 6.37 9.96
C THR A 53 8.99 5.46 10.97
N ARG A 54 9.51 5.35 12.20
CA ARG A 54 8.94 4.48 13.24
C ARG A 54 7.55 4.97 13.66
N PRO A 55 6.58 4.09 14.00
CA PRO A 55 5.21 4.49 14.41
C PRO A 55 5.10 5.34 15.69
N HIS A 56 6.22 5.59 16.35
CA HIS A 56 6.37 6.35 17.60
C HIS A 56 7.57 7.31 17.52
N ALA A 57 7.93 7.74 16.30
CA ALA A 57 8.82 8.87 16.08
C ALA A 57 8.09 10.19 16.42
N THR A 58 8.81 11.16 16.96
CA THR A 58 8.35 12.56 17.04
C THR A 58 8.94 13.32 15.87
N VAL A 59 8.08 13.92 15.05
CA VAL A 59 8.49 14.77 13.93
C VAL A 59 8.08 16.20 14.23
N GLU A 60 9.04 17.11 14.22
CA GLU A 60 8.84 18.55 14.32
C GLU A 60 8.86 19.13 12.91
N VAL A 61 7.93 20.05 12.62
CA VAL A 61 7.67 20.54 11.26
C VAL A 61 7.65 22.06 11.26
N GLU A 62 8.56 22.66 10.51
CA GLU A 62 8.59 24.09 10.24
C GLU A 62 8.29 24.33 8.76
N ILE A 63 7.37 25.25 8.46
CA ILE A 63 6.95 25.60 7.10
C ILE A 63 7.22 27.10 6.90
N SER A 64 7.87 27.46 5.79
CA SER A 64 8.11 28.86 5.45
C SER A 64 6.80 29.61 5.13
N GLU A 65 6.79 30.93 5.32
CA GLU A 65 5.62 31.78 5.08
C GLU A 65 5.12 31.73 3.62
N ASP A 66 6.04 31.52 2.67
CA ASP A 66 5.75 31.33 1.24
C ASP A 66 5.43 29.87 0.83
N MET A 67 5.41 28.95 1.81
CA MET A 67 5.21 27.51 1.65
C MET A 67 6.18 26.80 0.68
N GLN A 68 7.30 27.43 0.31
CA GLN A 68 8.28 26.84 -0.62
C GLN A 68 9.29 25.90 0.09
N LEU A 69 9.49 26.08 1.39
CA LEU A 69 10.41 25.27 2.20
C LEU A 69 9.65 24.64 3.37
N VAL A 70 9.84 23.33 3.53
CA VAL A 70 9.40 22.58 4.72
C VAL A 70 10.61 21.88 5.31
N HIS A 71 10.85 22.12 6.60
CA HIS A 71 11.86 21.42 7.38
C HIS A 71 11.17 20.38 8.27
N PHE A 72 11.70 19.16 8.26
CA PHE A 72 11.25 18.05 9.09
C PHE A 72 12.41 17.60 9.98
N ASP A 73 12.35 17.90 11.28
CA ASP A 73 13.28 17.29 12.24
C ASP A 73 12.63 16.02 12.81
N LEU A 74 13.31 14.88 12.63
CA LEU A 74 12.88 13.59 13.15
C LEU A 74 13.55 13.24 14.49
N ASN A 75 14.18 14.20 15.15
CA ASN A 75 14.90 14.04 16.42
C ASN A 75 15.97 12.92 16.35
N SER A 76 16.71 12.88 15.23
CA SER A 76 17.65 11.80 14.87
C SER A 76 17.03 10.39 14.74
N THR A 77 15.70 10.27 14.66
CA THR A 77 15.03 8.99 14.38
C THR A 77 15.28 8.58 12.91
N PRO A 78 15.70 7.33 12.63
CA PRO A 78 15.87 6.86 11.26
C PRO A 78 14.59 6.95 10.44
N PHE A 79 14.74 7.26 9.15
CA PHE A 79 13.67 7.27 8.16
C PHE A 79 14.16 6.72 6.82
N GLU A 80 13.19 6.35 6.00
CA GLU A 80 13.34 5.99 4.60
C GLU A 80 12.58 7.02 3.75
N LEU A 81 13.02 7.21 2.51
CA LEU A 81 12.41 8.14 1.56
C LEU A 81 12.10 7.38 0.28
N HIS A 82 10.81 7.22 0.00
CA HIS A 82 10.31 6.43 -1.13
C HIS A 82 9.61 7.35 -2.13
N ASP A 83 9.95 7.25 -3.42
CA ASP A 83 9.28 7.98 -4.49
C ASP A 83 7.99 7.28 -4.93
N ASP A 84 7.19 7.95 -5.77
CA ASP A 84 6.00 7.32 -6.33
C ASP A 84 6.32 6.07 -7.18
N SER A 85 7.49 5.98 -7.84
CA SER A 85 7.84 4.79 -8.64
C SER A 85 8.14 3.58 -7.76
N TYR A 86 8.74 3.75 -6.58
CA TYR A 86 8.87 2.71 -5.58
C TYR A 86 7.49 2.27 -5.06
N VAL A 87 6.61 3.22 -4.72
CA VAL A 87 5.28 2.90 -4.16
C VAL A 87 4.39 2.20 -5.20
N LEU A 88 4.47 2.57 -6.49
CA LEU A 88 3.81 1.87 -7.60
C LEU A 88 4.27 0.40 -7.73
N LYS A 89 5.58 0.15 -7.58
CA LYS A 89 6.15 -1.21 -7.57
C LYS A 89 5.70 -1.99 -6.33
N ALA A 90 5.74 -1.37 -5.15
CA ALA A 90 5.31 -1.99 -3.89
C ALA A 90 3.80 -2.32 -3.84
N MET A 91 2.97 -1.64 -4.65
CA MET A 91 1.56 -1.98 -4.86
C MET A 91 1.35 -3.13 -5.89
N GLY A 92 2.42 -3.70 -6.45
CA GLY A 92 2.36 -4.79 -7.43
C GLY A 92 1.99 -4.37 -8.85
N PHE A 93 1.83 -3.07 -9.14
CA PHE A 93 1.31 -2.60 -10.43
C PHE A 93 2.29 -2.71 -11.60
N CYS A 94 3.58 -2.87 -11.31
CA CYS A 94 4.65 -2.99 -12.31
C CYS A 94 4.90 -4.45 -12.74
N GLU A 95 4.47 -5.43 -11.95
CA GLU A 95 4.64 -6.86 -12.23
C GLU A 95 3.32 -7.45 -12.73
N ARG A 96 3.24 -7.68 -14.04
CA ARG A 96 2.23 -8.58 -14.60
C ARG A 96 2.74 -10.00 -14.38
N GLU A 97 2.08 -10.80 -13.54
CA GLU A 97 2.48 -12.18 -13.24
C GLU A 97 2.72 -12.97 -14.53
N GLN A 98 4.00 -13.25 -14.82
CA GLN A 98 4.39 -14.18 -15.87
C GLN A 98 4.24 -15.59 -15.32
N HIS A 99 3.00 -16.09 -15.35
CA HIS A 99 2.75 -17.52 -15.18
C HIS A 99 3.35 -18.27 -16.38
N ASP A 100 4.62 -18.64 -16.27
CA ASP A 100 5.37 -19.41 -17.28
C ASP A 100 4.70 -20.78 -17.49
N GLY A 101 3.85 -20.85 -18.51
CA GLY A 101 2.92 -21.94 -18.77
C GLY A 101 3.55 -23.18 -19.39
N ALA A 102 4.68 -23.64 -18.86
CA ALA A 102 5.43 -24.78 -19.37
C ALA A 102 4.88 -26.14 -18.88
N LEU A 103 3.60 -26.43 -19.16
CA LEU A 103 3.02 -27.78 -19.00
C LEU A 103 2.19 -28.22 -20.20
N GLU A 104 2.48 -29.46 -20.62
CA GLU A 104 2.06 -30.21 -21.82
C GLU A 104 0.59 -30.17 -22.25
N PRO A 105 0.30 -30.41 -23.54
CA PRO A 105 -1.06 -30.36 -24.09
C PRO A 105 -1.91 -31.59 -23.70
N CYS A 106 -2.75 -31.44 -22.69
CA CYS A 106 -3.84 -32.38 -22.44
C CYS A 106 -4.89 -32.32 -23.57
N SER A 107 -4.95 -33.37 -24.40
CA SER A 107 -6.01 -33.60 -25.36
C SER A 107 -7.15 -34.41 -24.73
N GLY A 108 -8.38 -33.89 -24.78
CA GLY A 108 -9.54 -34.57 -24.22
C GLY A 108 -10.69 -33.65 -23.84
N ASP A 109 -11.62 -33.49 -24.78
CA ASP A 109 -13.09 -33.33 -24.62
C ASP A 109 -13.68 -33.25 -23.19
N GLY A 110 -14.51 -32.23 -22.91
CA GLY A 110 -15.40 -32.20 -21.72
C GLY A 110 -15.57 -30.86 -20.98
N ASP A 111 -16.69 -30.18 -21.24
CA ASP A 111 -17.49 -29.29 -20.39
C ASP A 111 -16.90 -28.40 -19.26
N CYS A 112 -17.29 -27.12 -19.28
CA CYS A 112 -16.95 -26.12 -18.27
C CYS A 112 -17.81 -26.21 -16.99
N SER A 113 -17.24 -26.67 -15.87
CA SER A 113 -17.57 -26.18 -14.51
C SER A 113 -16.72 -26.81 -13.40
N SER A 114 -16.10 -25.99 -12.53
CA SER A 114 -16.38 -26.00 -11.08
C SER A 114 -15.48 -25.08 -10.24
N MET A 115 -16.12 -24.40 -9.27
CA MET A 115 -15.64 -24.08 -7.92
C MET A 115 -14.25 -23.44 -7.74
N ILE A 116 -14.25 -22.17 -7.33
CA ILE A 116 -13.13 -21.55 -6.59
C ILE A 116 -12.87 -22.37 -5.31
N GLY A 117 -11.75 -23.09 -5.29
CA GLY A 117 -11.34 -23.96 -4.19
C GLY A 117 -10.60 -23.21 -3.08
N ILE A 118 -11.13 -23.22 -1.86
CA ILE A 118 -10.53 -22.53 -0.72
C ILE A 118 -9.26 -23.27 -0.24
N HIS A 119 -8.10 -22.68 -0.46
CA HIS A 119 -6.85 -22.98 0.26
C HIS A 119 -6.42 -21.69 0.98
N ARG A 120 -6.68 -21.46 2.28
CA ARG A 120 -6.41 -22.27 3.49
C ARG A 120 -4.92 -22.29 3.90
N TYR A 121 -4.34 -21.10 4.06
CA TYR A 121 -3.05 -20.92 4.72
C TYR A 121 -3.09 -21.41 6.17
N HIS A 122 -2.46 -22.56 6.39
CA HIS A 122 -2.27 -23.25 7.67
C HIS A 122 -1.12 -24.28 7.44
N THR A 123 -0.13 -24.50 8.30
CA THR A 123 0.26 -23.87 9.58
C THR A 123 1.77 -24.02 9.73
N TRP A 124 2.46 -23.05 10.36
CA TRP A 124 3.75 -23.31 11.02
C TRP A 124 3.70 -22.82 12.47
N GLN A 125 4.06 -23.69 13.42
CA GLN A 125 4.09 -23.41 14.86
C GLN A 125 5.31 -24.08 15.52
N PRO A 126 6.06 -23.36 16.38
CA PRO A 126 6.92 -23.96 17.39
C PRO A 126 6.10 -24.51 18.60
N TYR A 127 6.74 -25.33 19.44
CA TYR A 127 6.05 -26.11 20.47
C TYR A 127 5.74 -25.36 21.79
N ARG A 128 4.71 -25.89 22.50
CA ARG A 128 4.20 -25.52 23.84
C ARG A 128 5.07 -26.09 25.00
N PRO A 129 4.75 -25.90 26.31
CA PRO A 129 3.56 -25.32 26.99
C PRO A 129 3.91 -24.04 27.81
N SER A 130 3.19 -23.49 28.81
CA SER A 130 1.93 -23.74 29.58
C SER A 130 1.53 -22.40 30.28
N SER A 131 0.38 -22.15 30.95
CA SER A 131 -0.88 -22.88 31.21
C SER A 131 -2.04 -21.91 31.61
N MET A 132 -3.24 -22.47 31.82
CA MET A 132 -4.41 -22.01 32.61
C MET A 132 -4.77 -20.52 32.85
N VAL A 133 -5.98 -20.19 32.36
CA VAL A 133 -7.14 -19.60 33.11
C VAL A 133 -7.43 -18.08 33.09
N ARG A 134 -8.75 -17.81 32.96
CA ARG A 134 -9.54 -16.59 33.24
C ARG A 134 -9.67 -15.49 32.16
N MET A 135 -10.71 -15.71 31.34
CA MET A 135 -11.71 -14.71 30.90
C MET A 135 -11.73 -13.40 31.71
N ILE A 136 -11.63 -12.25 31.05
CA ILE A 136 -12.18 -10.95 31.49
C ILE A 136 -12.81 -10.26 30.27
N THR A 137 -13.93 -9.57 30.46
CA THR A 137 -14.81 -9.04 29.39
C THR A 137 -14.45 -7.61 28.97
N SER A 138 -14.72 -7.28 27.70
CA SER A 138 -14.51 -5.94 27.12
C SER A 138 -15.37 -4.84 27.80
N PRO A 139 -14.81 -3.64 28.07
CA PRO A 139 -15.59 -2.47 28.43
C PRO A 139 -16.31 -1.85 27.20
N PRO A 140 -17.41 -1.10 27.38
CA PRO A 140 -18.26 -0.61 26.29
C PRO A 140 -17.73 0.66 25.60
N LYS A 141 -18.20 0.91 24.37
CA LYS A 141 -17.89 2.11 23.57
C LYS A 141 -18.46 3.40 24.21
N PRO A 142 -17.66 4.48 24.35
CA PRO A 142 -18.18 5.83 24.58
C PRO A 142 -19.08 6.31 23.43
N GLY A 143 -20.17 7.02 23.75
CA GLY A 143 -21.21 7.43 22.80
C GLY A 143 -21.03 8.83 22.20
N ILE A 144 -21.73 9.09 21.10
CA ILE A 144 -21.74 10.39 20.40
C ILE A 144 -22.58 11.40 21.19
N LEU A 145 -21.97 12.49 21.64
CA LEU A 145 -22.66 13.63 22.24
C LEU A 145 -23.25 14.54 21.14
N LYS A 146 -24.54 14.40 20.83
CA LYS A 146 -25.25 15.39 20.01
C LYS A 146 -25.51 16.65 20.82
N ALA A 147 -24.82 17.74 20.48
CA ALA A 147 -25.14 19.07 20.99
C ALA A 147 -26.55 19.50 20.52
N ARG A 148 -27.45 19.81 21.46
CA ARG A 148 -28.76 20.38 21.16
C ARG A 148 -28.67 21.90 21.25
N VAL A 149 -28.66 22.58 20.11
CA VAL A 149 -28.85 24.04 20.06
C VAL A 149 -30.24 24.36 20.64
N LYS A 150 -30.29 25.30 21.58
CA LYS A 150 -31.53 25.95 22.02
C LYS A 150 -31.43 27.43 21.66
N ASN A 151 -32.08 27.83 20.57
CA ASN A 151 -32.43 29.23 20.36
C ASN A 151 -33.62 29.58 21.27
N GLU A 152 -33.58 30.74 21.88
CA GLU A 152 -34.75 31.55 22.20
C GLU A 152 -34.44 33.01 21.81
N HIS A 153 -35.48 33.85 21.76
CA HIS A 153 -35.44 35.19 21.19
C HIS A 153 -35.28 36.26 22.27
#